data_AF-A0A9D1H393-F1
#
_entry.id   AF-A0A9D1H393-F1
#
_cell.length_a   1.000
_cell.length_b   1.000
_cell.length_c   1.000
_cell.angle_alpha   90.00
_cell.angle_beta   90.00
_cell.angle_gamma   90.00
#
_symmetry.space_group_name_H-M   'P 1'
#
loop_
_entity.id
_entity.type
_entity.pdbx_description
1 polymer ?
#
loop_
_entity_poly.entity_id
_entity_poly.type
_entity_poly.pdbx_seq_one_letter_code
_entity_poly.pdbx_strand_id
1 'polypeptide(L)' 'INPHFDLCSKEITLVGSWVYTLRDYATTFDFLKRANAIGLPIKELITHRFGLDEMNEALETNLSQKGLKIAYINKDF' A
#
# COMPACT_ATOMS: atom_id res chain seq x y z
N ILE A 1 -21.09 19.72 -3.52
CA ILE A 1 -21.67 18.98 -2.37
C ILE A 1 -22.48 19.97 -1.54
N ASN A 2 -23.70 19.62 -1.17
CA ASN A 2 -24.51 20.37 -0.22
C ASN A 2 -24.43 19.65 1.13
N PRO A 3 -23.71 20.17 2.13
CA PRO A 3 -23.49 19.47 3.40
C PRO A 3 -24.79 19.05 4.11
N HIS A 4 -25.87 19.82 3.97
CA HIS A 4 -27.14 19.52 4.63
C HIS A 4 -27.82 18.27 4.06
N PHE A 5 -27.90 18.14 2.73
CA PHE A 5 -28.55 17.02 2.07
C PHE A 5 -27.62 15.83 1.79
N ASP A 6 -26.32 16.08 1.66
CA ASP A 6 -25.36 15.04 1.28
C ASP A 6 -24.69 14.36 2.47
N LEU A 7 -24.60 15.05 3.62
CA LEU A 7 -23.93 14.52 4.82
C LEU A 7 -24.91 14.47 6.01
N CYS A 8 -25.51 15.60 6.38
CA CYS A 8 -26.28 15.71 7.61
C CYS A 8 -27.58 14.88 7.57
N SER A 9 -28.38 14.98 6.51
CA SER A 9 -29.63 14.23 6.40
C SER A 9 -29.43 12.70 6.27
N LYS A 10 -28.21 12.29 5.91
CA LYS A 10 -27.80 10.88 5.77
C LYS A 10 -26.98 10.39 6.96
N GLU A 11 -26.74 11.26 7.94
CA GLU A 11 -25.93 10.97 9.14
C GLU A 11 -24.53 10.41 8.81
N ILE A 12 -23.91 10.89 7.73
CA ILE A 12 -22.58 10.42 7.30
C ILE A 12 -21.52 10.94 8.27
N THR A 13 -20.71 10.03 8.81
CA THR A 13 -19.49 10.38 9.56
C THR A 13 -18.27 10.37 8.64
N LEU A 14 -17.60 11.52 8.52
CA LEU A 14 -16.35 11.65 7.77
C LEU A 14 -15.17 11.74 8.74
N VAL A 15 -14.25 10.78 8.65
CA VAL A 15 -13.04 10.73 9.50
C VAL A 15 -11.81 10.89 8.63
N GLY A 16 -10.95 11.85 8.96
CA GLY A 16 -9.61 11.94 8.38
C GLY A 16 -8.68 10.92 9.05
N SER A 17 -7.88 10.21 8.25
CA SER A 17 -6.85 9.30 8.74
C SER A 17 -5.50 9.69 8.14
N TRP A 18 -4.47 9.75 8.98
CA TRP A 18 -3.12 10.11 8.57
C TRP A 18 -2.11 9.26 9.31
N VAL A 19 -1.26 8.58 8.53
CA VAL A 19 -0.16 7.69 8.94
C VAL A 19 -0.55 6.62 9.98
N TYR A 20 0.46 5.93 10.51
CA TYR A 20 0.33 4.83 11.45
C TYR A 20 1.26 5.05 12.63
N THR A 21 0.88 4.54 13.79
CA THR A 21 1.73 4.50 14.98
C THR A 21 2.62 3.26 14.94
N LEU A 22 3.69 3.26 15.75
CA LEU A 22 4.55 2.09 15.94
C LEU A 22 3.76 0.83 16.34
N ARG A 23 2.65 0.99 17.07
CA ARG A 23 1.82 -0.12 17.55
C ARG A 23 1.08 -0.82 16.41
N ASP A 24 0.72 -0.09 15.36
CA ASP A 24 -0.05 -0.62 14.23
C ASP A 24 0.76 -1.66 13.44
N TYR A 25 2.09 -1.49 13.38
CA TYR A 25 3.00 -2.41 12.69
C TYR A 25 2.93 -3.85 13.22
N ALA A 26 2.78 -4.04 14.54
CA ALA A 26 2.70 -5.39 15.11
C ALA A 26 1.48 -6.14 14.55
N THR A 27 0.31 -5.50 14.59
CA THR A 27 -0.93 -6.03 14.03
C THR A 27 -0.83 -6.24 12.52
N THR A 28 -0.21 -5.30 11.78
CA THR A 28 -0.02 -5.42 10.33
C THR A 28 0.87 -6.61 9.97
N PHE A 29 1.97 -6.84 10.68
CA PHE A 29 2.86 -7.98 10.40
C PHE A 29 2.18 -9.32 10.65
N ASP A 30 1.39 -9.44 11.73
CA ASP A 30 0.64 -10.66 12.00
C ASP A 30 -0.47 -10.89 10.98
N PHE A 31 -1.12 -9.83 10.51
CA PHE A 31 -2.02 -9.90 9.36
C PHE A 31 -1.31 -10.43 8.11
N LEU A 32 -0.15 -9.88 7.74
CA LEU A 32 0.59 -10.31 6.54
C LEU A 32 1.03 -11.78 6.61
N LYS A 33 1.50 -12.24 7.78
CA LYS A 33 1.84 -13.66 8.00
C LYS A 33 0.63 -14.56 7.79
N ARG A 34 -0.52 -14.19 8.37
CA ARG A 34 -1.77 -14.95 8.25
C ARG A 34 -2.29 -14.95 6.82
N ALA A 35 -2.29 -13.79 6.17
CA ALA A 35 -2.70 -13.63 4.78
C ALA A 35 -1.88 -14.54 3.84
N ASN A 36 -0.56 -14.58 4.02
CA ASN A 36 0.30 -15.49 3.28
C ASN A 36 0.00 -16.98 3.61
N ALA A 37 -0.27 -17.31 4.88
CA ALA A 37 -0.58 -18.69 5.29
C ALA A 37 -1.91 -19.23 4.73
N ILE A 38 -2.92 -18.37 4.54
CA ILE A 38 -4.20 -18.74 3.92
C ILE A 38 -4.16 -18.68 2.38
N GLY A 39 -3.01 -18.39 1.79
CA GLY A 39 -2.83 -18.36 0.34
C GLY A 39 -3.27 -17.06 -0.36
N LEU A 40 -3.42 -15.94 0.37
CA LEU A 40 -3.63 -14.66 -0.31
C LEU A 40 -2.35 -14.25 -1.07
N PRO A 41 -2.48 -13.67 -2.29
CA PRO A 41 -1.36 -13.33 -3.16
C PRO A 41 -0.63 -12.04 -2.73
N ILE A 42 -0.29 -11.92 -1.45
CA ILE A 42 0.36 -10.72 -0.88
C ILE A 42 1.70 -10.42 -1.55
N LYS A 43 2.43 -11.47 -1.96
CA LYS A 43 3.72 -11.32 -2.66
C LYS A 43 3.55 -10.78 -4.09
N GLU A 44 2.43 -11.05 -4.75
CA GLU A 44 2.13 -10.58 -6.11
C GLU A 44 1.79 -9.09 -6.14
N LEU A 45 1.42 -8.51 -4.99
CA LEU A 45 1.26 -7.05 -4.86
C LEU A 45 2.57 -6.32 -5.19
N ILE A 46 3.73 -6.97 -4.99
CA ILE A 46 5.02 -6.49 -5.45
C ILE A 46 5.15 -6.80 -6.95
N THR A 47 4.68 -5.87 -7.78
CA THR A 47 4.60 -6.08 -9.23
C THR A 47 5.90 -5.79 -9.96
N HIS A 48 6.78 -4.96 -9.39
CA HIS A 48 8.09 -4.64 -9.99
C HIS A 48 9.20 -4.74 -8.97
N ARG A 49 10.33 -5.28 -9.41
CA ARG A 49 11.54 -5.48 -8.62
C ARG A 49 12.71 -4.90 -9.40
N PHE A 50 13.39 -3.94 -8.81
CA PHE A 50 14.55 -3.27 -9.41
C PHE A 50 15.75 -3.44 -8.49
N GLY A 51 16.94 -3.46 -9.07
CA GLY A 51 18.17 -3.25 -8.32
C GLY A 51 18.37 -1.78 -7.97
N LEU A 52 19.31 -1.49 -7.07
CA LEU A 52 19.67 -0.11 -6.73
C LEU A 52 20.30 0.63 -7.92
N ASP A 53 20.93 -0.11 -8.83
CA ASP A 53 21.48 0.37 -10.11
C ASP A 53 20.40 0.88 -11.08
N GLU A 54 19.15 0.44 -10.94
CA GLU A 54 18.01 0.77 -11.80
C GLU A 54 17.09 1.84 -11.19
N MET A 55 17.60 2.66 -10.26
CA MET A 55 16.78 3.58 -9.48
C MET A 55 15.95 4.56 -10.33
N ASN A 56 16.51 5.05 -11.45
CA ASN A 56 15.80 5.97 -12.35
C ASN A 56 14.63 5.27 -13.07
N GLU A 57 14.85 4.06 -13.58
CA GLU A 57 13.80 3.28 -14.23
C GLU A 57 12.68 2.90 -13.25
N ALA A 58 13.05 2.58 -12.01
CA ALA A 58 12.08 2.31 -10.94
C ALA A 58 11.18 3.54 -10.66
N LEU A 59 11.77 4.75 -10.65
CA LEU A 59 11.02 5.99 -10.47
C LEU A 59 10.12 6.30 -11.67
N GLU A 60 10.62 6.15 -12.89
CA GLU A 60 9.82 6.33 -14.11
C GLU A 60 8.64 5.35 -14.17
N THR A 61 8.87 4.11 -13.74
CA THR A 61 7.82 3.08 -13.62
C THR A 61 6.78 3.45 -12.56
N ASN A 62 7.19 4.05 -11.44
CA ASN A 62 6.27 4.57 -10.43
C ASN A 62 5.41 5.72 -10.96
N LEU A 63 6.06 6.73 -11.56
CA LEU A 63 5.41 7.92 -12.09
C LEU A 63 4.45 7.61 -13.24
N SER A 64 4.78 6.62 -14.07
CA SER A 64 3.89 6.13 -15.12
C SER A 64 2.77 5.22 -14.62
N GLN A 65 2.69 4.98 -13.30
CA GLN A 65 1.65 4.19 -12.63
C GLN A 65 1.49 2.77 -13.19
N LYS A 66 2.58 2.15 -13.66
CA LYS A 66 2.55 0.81 -14.27
C LYS A 66 2.56 -0.33 -13.25
N GLY A 67 2.63 -0.06 -11.95
CA GLY A 67 2.70 -1.07 -10.90
C GLY A 67 1.87 -0.77 -9.65
N LEU A 68 1.68 -1.78 -8.78
CA LEU A 68 1.05 -1.62 -7.47
C LEU A 68 2.10 -1.29 -6.39
N LYS A 69 2.98 -2.24 -6.07
CA LYS A 69 4.13 -2.02 -5.20
C LYS A 69 5.42 -2.29 -5.96
N ILE A 70 6.27 -1.26 -6.00
CA ILE A 70 7.63 -1.35 -6.52
C ILE A 70 8.57 -1.56 -5.33
N ALA A 71 9.50 -2.51 -5.45
CA ALA A 71 10.48 -2.81 -4.42
C ALA A 71 11.88 -2.82 -4.99
N TYR A 72 12.83 -2.25 -4.24
CA TYR A 72 14.25 -2.48 -4.49
C TYR A 72 14.65 -3.81 -3.87
N ILE A 73 15.29 -4.67 -4.65
CA ILE A 73 15.84 -5.93 -4.19
C ILE A 73 17.35 -5.92 -4.36
N ASN A 74 18.05 -6.58 -3.45
CA ASN A 74 19.44 -6.90 -3.70
C ASN A 74 19.48 -8.01 -4.77
N LYS A 75 20.17 -7.77 -5.89
CA LYS A 75 20.31 -8.74 -6.99
C LYS A 75 21.32 -9.86 -6.68
N ASP A 76 22.15 -9.66 -5.66
CA ASP A 76 23.21 -10.61 -5.26
C ASP A 76 22.69 -11.75 -4.36
N PHE A 77 21.40 -11.76 -4.01
CA PHE A 77 20.70 -12.78 -3.21
C PHE A 77 19.54 -13.38 -3.99
#